data_AF-A0A368THG4-F1
#
_entry.id   AF-A0A368THG4-F1
#
_cell.length_a   1.000
_cell.length_b   1.000
_cell.length_c   1.000
_cell.angle_alpha   90.00
_cell.angle_beta   90.00
_cell.angle_gamma   90.00
#
_symmetry.space_group_name_H-M   'P 1'
#
loop_
_entity.id
_entity.type
_entity.pdbx_description
1 polymer ?
#
loop_
_entity_poly.entity_id
_entity_poly.type
_entity_poly.pdbx_seq_one_letter_code
_entity_poly.pdbx_strand_id
1 'polypeptide(L)'
;MNTPLIIDEKDPKWALLGKIFAIVASRRVKQEMAKQRIAPVNTAGVMLKVVLIAMFFGVDISYVVDELNNRIELRRFAKMGKIPETKKIYRFMSRFSEKQFVGLISGTLSAICVKRGRNRVILVDSTDILLDLNWLRKKIKKADLEEREF
;
A
#
# COMPACT_ATOMS: atom_id res chain seq x y z
N MET A 1 2.11 20.52 20.76
CA MET A 1 2.62 21.01 19.46
C MET A 1 2.82 19.81 18.56
N ASN A 2 2.29 19.85 17.34
CA ASN A 2 2.58 18.80 16.36
C ASN A 2 3.93 19.08 15.70
N THR A 3 4.69 18.03 15.43
CA THR A 3 5.98 18.13 14.71
C THR A 3 5.72 18.58 13.28
N PRO A 4 6.46 19.57 12.75
CA PRO A 4 6.28 20.05 11.38
C PRO A 4 6.51 18.93 10.35
N LEU A 5 5.68 18.92 9.30
CA LEU A 5 5.78 17.94 8.22
C LEU A 5 6.82 18.39 7.19
N ILE A 6 8.08 18.15 7.53
CA ILE A 6 9.24 18.46 6.69
C ILE A 6 9.60 17.21 5.88
N ILE A 7 9.66 17.34 4.55
CA ILE A 7 10.03 16.24 3.67
C ILE A 7 11.52 15.96 3.83
N ASP A 8 11.86 14.68 4.00
CA ASP A 8 13.22 14.18 3.91
C ASP A 8 13.24 12.94 3.02
N GLU A 9 13.94 13.00 1.88
CA GLU A 9 14.04 11.87 0.95
C GLU A 9 14.82 10.68 1.54
N LYS A 10 15.65 10.93 2.57
CA LYS A 10 16.39 9.87 3.28
C LYS A 10 15.52 9.14 4.30
N ASP A 11 14.41 9.75 4.74
CA ASP A 11 13.47 9.12 5.65
C ASP A 11 12.65 8.05 4.89
N PRO A 12 12.71 6.77 5.33
CA PRO A 12 11.93 5.69 4.74
C PRO A 12 10.42 5.96 4.70
N LYS A 13 9.86 6.71 5.66
CA LYS A 13 8.42 7.05 5.68
C LYS A 13 8.05 7.93 4.50
N TRP A 14 8.82 9.00 4.25
CA TRP A 14 8.60 9.89 3.12
C TRP A 14 8.83 9.17 1.79
N ALA A 15 9.89 8.36 1.69
CA ALA A 15 10.16 7.56 0.49
C ALA A 15 9.01 6.58 0.17
N LEU A 16 8.45 5.92 1.20
CA LEU A 16 7.32 5.02 1.04
C LEU A 16 6.03 5.78 0.65
N LEU A 17 5.76 6.90 1.30
CA LEU A 17 4.59 7.73 1.03
C LEU A 17 4.60 8.25 -0.42
N GLY A 18 5.76 8.62 -0.95
CA GLY A 18 5.92 9.01 -2.35
C GLY A 18 5.54 7.90 -3.33
N LYS A 19 5.94 6.65 -3.05
CA LYS A 19 5.55 5.47 -3.82
C LYS A 19 4.04 5.22 -3.75
N ILE A 20 3.45 5.34 -2.56
CA ILE A 20 2.00 5.20 -2.36
C ILE A 20 1.24 6.26 -3.15
N PHE A 21 1.72 7.51 -3.16
CA PHE A 21 1.07 8.57 -3.94
C PHE A 21 1.11 8.34 -5.45
N ALA A 22 2.19 7.76 -5.96
CA ALA A 22 2.27 7.36 -7.37
C ALA A 22 1.26 6.25 -7.68
N ILE A 23 1.10 5.28 -6.78
CA ILE A 23 0.11 4.20 -6.88
C ILE A 23 -1.32 4.76 -6.88
N VAL A 24 -1.66 5.63 -5.91
CA VAL A 24 -2.99 6.27 -5.79
C VAL A 24 -3.34 7.07 -7.04
N ALA A 25 -2.35 7.69 -7.67
CA ALA A 25 -2.52 8.43 -8.91
C ALA A 25 -2.64 7.55 -10.17
N SER A 26 -2.34 6.25 -10.07
CA SER A 26 -2.31 5.35 -11.22
C SER A 26 -3.71 5.11 -11.82
N ARG A 27 -3.76 4.86 -13.13
CA ARG A 27 -5.00 4.57 -13.85
C ARG A 27 -5.75 3.37 -13.27
N ARG A 28 -5.03 2.30 -12.88
CA ARG A 28 -5.63 1.09 -12.31
C ARG A 28 -6.35 1.39 -10.99
N VAL A 29 -5.71 2.13 -10.08
CA VAL A 29 -6.34 2.48 -8.80
C VAL A 29 -7.52 3.43 -9.00
N LYS A 30 -7.44 4.36 -9.95
CA LYS A 30 -8.59 5.19 -10.34
C LYS A 30 -9.78 4.36 -10.82
N GLN A 31 -9.54 3.28 -11.56
CA GLN A 31 -10.59 2.34 -11.97
C GLN A 31 -11.18 1.58 -10.78
N GLU A 32 -10.35 1.14 -9.83
CA GLU A 32 -10.84 0.50 -8.60
C GLU A 32 -11.69 1.46 -7.76
N MET A 33 -11.31 2.74 -7.66
CA MET A 33 -12.15 3.76 -7.02
C MET A 33 -13.52 3.88 -7.70
N ALA A 34 -13.54 3.92 -9.03
CA ALA A 34 -14.79 4.00 -9.80
C ALA A 34 -15.68 2.76 -9.60
N LYS A 35 -15.10 1.54 -9.58
CA LYS A 35 -15.82 0.29 -9.33
C LYS A 35 -16.54 0.31 -7.96
N GLN A 36 -15.88 0.86 -6.95
CA GLN A 36 -16.45 1.00 -5.61
C GLN A 36 -17.38 2.22 -5.47
N ARG A 37 -17.71 2.90 -6.56
CA ARG A 37 -18.55 4.11 -6.61
C ARG A 37 -18.00 5.28 -5.80
N ILE A 38 -16.67 5.35 -5.66
CA ILE A 38 -16.00 6.46 -4.99
C ILE A 38 -15.80 7.58 -6.02
N ALA A 39 -16.70 8.56 -6.00
CA ALA A 39 -16.71 9.66 -6.94
C ALA A 39 -16.75 11.02 -6.24
N PRO A 40 -16.20 12.09 -6.86
CA PRO A 40 -15.43 12.09 -8.12
C PRO A 40 -14.00 11.55 -7.92
N VAL A 41 -13.54 10.67 -8.81
CA VAL A 41 -12.28 9.90 -8.65
C VAL A 41 -11.03 10.79 -8.49
N ASN A 42 -10.92 11.88 -9.24
CA ASN A 42 -9.76 12.78 -9.13
C ASN A 42 -9.72 13.48 -7.76
N THR A 43 -10.88 13.94 -7.28
CA THR A 43 -11.00 14.58 -5.96
C THR A 43 -10.79 13.56 -4.84
N ALA A 44 -11.33 12.36 -4.99
CA ALA A 44 -11.14 11.25 -4.05
C ALA A 44 -9.65 10.90 -3.88
N GLY A 45 -8.89 10.84 -4.98
CA GLY A 45 -7.45 10.59 -4.92
C GLY A 45 -6.69 11.66 -4.12
N VAL A 46 -7.05 12.94 -4.27
CA VAL A 46 -6.46 14.04 -3.50
C VAL A 46 -6.81 13.92 -2.02
N MET A 47 -8.09 13.67 -1.69
CA MET A 47 -8.54 13.50 -0.31
C MET A 47 -7.88 12.30 0.37
N LEU A 48 -7.75 11.17 -0.33
CA LEU A 48 -7.06 9.98 0.17
C LEU A 48 -5.59 10.25 0.46
N LYS A 49 -4.89 11.03 -0.37
CA LYS A 49 -3.49 11.42 -0.08
C LYS A 49 -3.38 12.19 1.22
N VAL A 50 -4.28 13.15 1.49
CA VAL A 50 -4.30 13.91 2.75
C VAL A 50 -4.51 12.98 3.94
N VAL A 51 -5.49 12.07 3.84
CA VAL A 51 -5.78 11.08 4.90
C VAL A 51 -4.59 10.15 5.13
N LEU A 52 -3.90 9.72 4.07
CA LEU A 52 -2.71 8.89 4.19
C LEU A 52 -1.56 9.60 4.89
N ILE A 53 -1.35 10.91 4.65
CA ILE A 53 -0.35 11.71 5.40
C ILE A 53 -0.71 11.72 6.88
N ALA A 54 -1.97 12.04 7.20
CA ALA A 54 -2.46 12.08 8.57
C ALA A 54 -2.22 10.73 9.28
N MET A 55 -2.54 9.61 8.63
CA MET A 55 -2.32 8.26 9.14
C MET A 55 -0.82 7.91 9.29
N PHE A 56 0.02 8.26 8.31
CA PHE A 56 1.45 7.92 8.34
C PHE A 56 2.21 8.60 9.48
N PHE A 57 1.82 9.84 9.80
CA PHE A 57 2.49 10.65 10.81
C PHE A 57 1.71 10.72 12.14
N GLY A 58 0.53 10.09 12.21
CA GLY A 58 -0.30 10.06 13.42
C GLY A 58 -0.79 11.45 13.84
N VAL A 59 -1.13 12.29 12.87
CA VAL A 59 -1.57 13.69 13.09
C VAL A 59 -2.95 13.93 12.53
N ASP A 60 -3.62 14.98 12.99
CA ASP A 60 -4.97 15.33 12.53
C ASP A 60 -5.01 15.78 11.07
N ILE A 61 -6.12 15.47 10.39
CA ILE A 61 -6.37 15.92 9.00
C ILE A 61 -6.35 17.45 8.89
N SER A 62 -6.88 18.16 9.89
CA SER A 62 -6.83 19.64 9.93
C SER A 62 -5.39 20.15 9.89
N TYR A 63 -4.54 19.57 10.73
CA TYR A 63 -3.12 19.93 10.79
C TYR A 63 -2.41 19.67 9.46
N VAL A 64 -2.69 18.54 8.81
CA VAL A 64 -2.13 18.23 7.48
C VAL A 64 -2.59 19.24 6.43
N VAL A 65 -3.87 19.63 6.44
CA VAL A 65 -4.40 20.64 5.51
C VAL A 65 -3.71 21.98 5.70
N ASP A 66 -3.49 22.40 6.96
CA ASP A 66 -2.79 23.64 7.28
C ASP A 66 -1.32 23.59 6.83
N GLU A 67 -0.61 22.49 7.10
CA GLU A 67 0.77 22.28 6.65
C GLU A 67 0.87 22.30 5.12
N LEU A 68 -0.05 21.66 4.39
CA LEU A 68 -0.04 21.68 2.93
C LEU A 68 -0.43 23.05 2.34
N ASN A 69 -1.20 23.86 3.09
CA ASN A 69 -1.53 25.23 2.72
C ASN A 69 -0.29 26.14 2.85
N ASN A 70 0.47 25.96 3.92
CA ASN A 70 1.61 26.80 4.27
C ASN A 70 2.93 26.36 3.63
N ARG A 71 3.09 25.08 3.28
CA ARG A 71 4.33 24.51 2.73
C ARG A 71 4.18 24.06 1.28
N ILE A 72 4.76 24.85 0.36
CA ILE A 72 4.71 24.55 -1.07
C ILE A 72 5.47 23.27 -1.44
N GLU A 73 6.55 22.94 -0.73
CA GLU A 73 7.34 21.72 -0.95
C GLU A 73 6.51 20.47 -0.68
N LEU A 74 5.79 20.43 0.45
CA LEU A 74 4.87 19.35 0.81
C LEU A 74 3.78 19.17 -0.25
N ARG A 75 3.25 20.27 -0.77
CA ARG A 75 2.27 20.26 -1.85
C ARG A 75 2.85 19.71 -3.17
N ARG A 76 4.07 20.11 -3.52
CA ARG A 76 4.78 19.62 -4.72
C ARG A 76 5.07 18.13 -4.63
N PHE A 77 5.56 17.66 -3.49
CA PHE A 77 5.80 16.24 -3.22
C PHE A 77 4.53 15.40 -3.38
N ALA A 78 3.42 15.86 -2.80
CA ALA A 78 2.14 15.16 -2.91
C ALA A 78 1.49 15.27 -4.31
N LYS A 79 2.04 16.14 -5.19
CA LYS A 79 1.52 16.45 -6.52
C LYS A 79 0.04 16.87 -6.47
N MET A 80 -0.27 17.78 -5.56
CA MET A 80 -1.62 18.29 -5.33
C MET A 80 -1.73 19.73 -5.81
N GLY A 81 -2.77 20.05 -6.58
CA GLY A 81 -3.08 21.43 -6.98
C GLY A 81 -3.88 22.13 -5.89
N LYS A 82 -5.21 22.19 -6.08
CA LYS A 82 -6.13 22.75 -5.09
C LYS A 82 -6.32 21.79 -3.92
N ILE A 83 -6.10 22.30 -2.70
CA ILE A 83 -6.29 21.54 -1.47
C ILE A 83 -7.77 21.59 -1.06
N PRO A 84 -8.41 20.44 -0.80
CA PRO A 84 -9.77 20.42 -0.29
C PRO A 84 -9.84 20.95 1.15
N GLU A 85 -10.90 21.67 1.48
CA GLU A 85 -11.19 22.05 2.86
C GLU A 85 -11.34 20.83 3.77
N THR A 86 -10.85 20.94 5.00
CA THR A 86 -10.93 19.89 6.04
C THR A 86 -12.34 19.31 6.20
N LYS A 87 -13.38 20.16 6.21
CA LYS A 87 -14.79 19.73 6.30
C LYS A 87 -15.21 18.82 5.15
N LYS A 88 -14.72 19.09 3.93
CA LYS A 88 -15.01 18.27 2.74
C LYS A 88 -14.33 16.91 2.82
N ILE A 89 -13.12 16.86 3.38
CA ILE A 89 -12.37 15.60 3.58
C ILE A 89 -13.09 14.72 4.61
N TYR A 90 -13.49 15.27 5.75
CA TYR A 90 -14.26 14.51 6.74
C TYR A 90 -15.59 13.99 6.19
N ARG A 91 -16.33 14.83 5.44
CA ARG A 91 -17.57 14.42 4.77
C ARG A 91 -17.35 13.33 3.71
N PHE A 92 -16.21 13.36 3.02
CA PHE A 92 -15.86 12.33 2.07
C PHE A 92 -15.58 11.00 2.78
N MET A 93 -14.80 11.03 3.86
CA MET A 93 -14.50 9.85 4.68
C MET A 93 -15.76 9.27 5.31
N SER A 94 -16.69 10.10 5.79
CA SER A 94 -17.95 9.62 6.40
C SER A 94 -18.89 8.93 5.42
N ARG A 95 -18.72 9.15 4.11
CA ARG A 95 -19.50 8.48 3.05
C ARG A 95 -18.94 7.13 2.64
N PHE A 96 -17.71 6.82 3.08
CA PHE A 96 -17.04 5.58 2.76
C PHE A 96 -17.57 4.48 3.67
N SER A 97 -18.27 3.50 3.10
CA SER A 97 -18.57 2.29 3.86
C SER A 97 -17.32 1.42 4.00
N GLU A 98 -17.27 0.64 5.08
CA GLU A 98 -16.19 -0.32 5.32
C GLU A 98 -16.02 -1.29 4.14
N LYS A 99 -17.14 -1.79 3.58
CA LYS A 99 -17.13 -2.69 2.41
C LYS A 99 -16.46 -2.05 1.18
N GLN A 100 -16.75 -0.78 0.92
CA GLN A 100 -16.11 -0.05 -0.19
C GLN A 100 -14.62 0.16 0.06
N PHE A 101 -14.23 0.42 1.30
CA PHE A 101 -12.82 0.56 1.67
C PHE A 101 -12.06 -0.74 1.46
N VAL A 102 -12.54 -1.85 2.02
CA VAL A 102 -11.93 -3.17 1.86
C VAL A 102 -11.87 -3.55 0.38
N GLY A 103 -12.94 -3.29 -0.38
CA GLY A 103 -12.98 -3.52 -1.83
C GLY A 103 -11.95 -2.70 -2.60
N LEU A 104 -11.80 -1.41 -2.27
CA LEU A 104 -10.80 -0.54 -2.90
C LEU A 104 -9.38 -1.03 -2.59
N ILE A 105 -9.06 -1.30 -1.34
CA ILE A 105 -7.72 -1.74 -0.93
C ILE A 105 -7.40 -3.09 -1.56
N SER A 106 -8.32 -4.06 -1.51
CA SER A 106 -8.11 -5.38 -2.10
C SER A 106 -7.95 -5.32 -3.61
N GLY A 107 -8.77 -4.51 -4.30
CA GLY A 107 -8.65 -4.26 -5.74
C GLY A 107 -7.34 -3.60 -6.10
N THR A 108 -6.93 -2.59 -5.31
CA THR A 108 -5.65 -1.87 -5.47
C THR A 108 -4.46 -2.81 -5.32
N LEU A 109 -4.43 -3.60 -4.23
CA LEU A 109 -3.38 -4.58 -4.00
C LEU A 109 -3.35 -5.62 -5.12
N SER A 110 -4.50 -6.15 -5.53
CA SER A 110 -4.57 -7.12 -6.63
C SER A 110 -4.11 -6.54 -7.98
N ALA A 111 -4.27 -5.23 -8.18
CA ALA A 111 -3.86 -4.55 -9.40
C ALA A 111 -2.35 -4.24 -9.45
N ILE A 112 -1.71 -4.11 -8.30
CA ILE A 112 -0.28 -3.77 -8.16
C ILE A 112 0.55 -5.04 -7.95
N CYS A 113 0.11 -5.90 -7.03
CA CYS A 113 0.72 -7.18 -6.76
C CYS A 113 0.38 -8.12 -7.92
N VAL A 114 1.35 -8.34 -8.81
CA VAL A 114 1.27 -9.39 -9.83
C VAL A 114 0.85 -10.68 -9.11
N LYS A 115 -0.22 -11.34 -9.60
CA LYS A 115 -0.59 -12.68 -9.14
C LYS A 115 0.64 -13.57 -9.30
N ARG A 116 1.40 -13.78 -8.23
CA ARG A 116 2.44 -14.82 -8.19
C ARG A 116 1.70 -16.10 -8.54
N GLY A 117 2.10 -16.76 -9.64
CA GLY A 117 1.42 -17.96 -10.13
C GLY A 117 1.18 -18.94 -8.98
N ARG A 118 -0.06 -19.43 -8.86
CA ARG A 118 -0.56 -20.30 -7.78
C ARG A 118 0.12 -21.70 -7.70
N ASN A 119 1.30 -21.87 -8.28
CA ASN A 119 2.02 -23.15 -8.33
C ASN A 119 3.37 -23.10 -7.60
N ARG A 120 3.44 -22.47 -6.43
CA ARG A 120 4.57 -22.69 -5.52
C ARG A 120 4.02 -23.30 -4.25
N VAL A 121 4.06 -24.63 -4.18
CA VAL A 121 3.87 -25.37 -2.94
C VAL A 121 5.02 -24.95 -2.03
N ILE A 122 4.70 -24.34 -0.90
CA ILE A 122 5.69 -24.07 0.16
C ILE A 122 5.69 -25.33 1.01
N LEU A 123 6.72 -26.16 0.87
CA LEU A 123 7.00 -27.25 1.80
C LEU A 123 7.70 -26.65 3.01
N VAL A 124 7.00 -26.58 4.14
CA VAL A 124 7.58 -26.24 5.43
C VAL A 124 7.80 -27.56 6.15
N ASP A 125 9.03 -28.07 6.07
CA ASP A 125 9.47 -29.21 6.87
C ASP A 125 10.13 -28.67 8.13
N SER A 126 9.53 -28.96 9.29
CA SER A 126 10.05 -28.62 10.61
C SER A 126 10.90 -29.74 11.21
N THR A 127 11.17 -30.80 10.44
CA THR A 127 12.08 -31.87 10.84
C THR A 127 13.51 -31.33 10.81
N ASP A 128 14.33 -31.73 11.79
CA ASP A 128 15.75 -31.41 11.76
C ASP A 128 16.36 -31.95 10.46
N ILE A 129 16.86 -31.04 9.62
CA ILE A 129 17.56 -31.43 8.40
C ILE A 129 18.89 -32.04 8.85
N LEU A 130 18.93 -33.37 8.94
CA LEU A 130 20.19 -34.13 8.95
C LEU A 130 20.86 -33.89 7.59
N LEU A 131 21.74 -32.88 7.55
CA LEU A 131 22.57 -32.58 6.38
C LEU A 131 23.53 -33.76 6.17
N ASP A 132 23.15 -34.67 5.28
CA ASP A 132 24.04 -35.68 4.76
C ASP A 132 25.06 -34.99 3.83
N LEU A 133 26.24 -34.68 4.37
CA LEU A 133 27.35 -34.02 3.67
C LEU A 133 28.03 -34.93 2.64
N ASN A 134 27.47 -36.10 2.35
CA ASN A 134 28.07 -37.06 1.43
C ASN A 134 27.87 -36.64 -0.04
N TRP A 135 28.81 -35.85 -0.55
CA TRP A 135 28.86 -35.31 -1.91
C TRP A 135 28.80 -36.39 -3.02
N LEU A 136 29.12 -37.65 -2.69
CA LEU A 136 29.14 -38.77 -3.64
C LEU A 136 27.76 -39.44 -3.82
N ARG A 137 26.74 -39.06 -3.03
CA ARG A 137 25.41 -39.66 -3.13
C ARG A 137 24.64 -39.13 -4.35
N LYS A 138 23.92 -40.02 -5.03
CA LYS A 138 23.05 -39.66 -6.16
C LYS A 138 22.00 -38.65 -5.70
N LYS A 139 21.82 -37.57 -6.47
CA LYS A 139 20.77 -36.56 -6.23
C LYS A 139 19.40 -37.23 -6.29
N ILE A 140 18.63 -37.14 -5.22
CA ILE A 140 17.27 -37.67 -5.11
C ILE A 140 16.31 -36.64 -5.73
N LYS A 141 15.42 -37.09 -6.62
CA LYS A 141 14.37 -36.26 -7.22
C LYS A 141 13.05 -36.48 -6.47
N LYS A 142 12.10 -35.56 -6.64
CA LYS A 142 10.77 -35.63 -6.00
C LYS A 142 10.06 -36.97 -6.27
N ALA A 143 10.13 -37.48 -7.49
CA ALA A 143 9.51 -38.76 -7.88
C ALA A 143 10.06 -39.95 -7.05
N ASP A 144 11.33 -39.88 -6.63
CA ASP A 144 11.98 -40.95 -5.86
C ASP A 144 11.54 -40.97 -4.38
N LEU A 145 10.84 -39.91 -3.94
CA LEU A 145 10.34 -39.75 -2.57
C LEU A 145 8.87 -40.16 -2.42
N GLU A 146 8.14 -40.33 -3.52
CA GLU A 146 6.71 -40.66 -3.50
C GLU A 146 6.46 -42.13 -3.12
N GLU A 147 7.45 -43.01 -3.31
CA GLU A 147 7.35 -44.46 -3.05
C GLU A 147 8.07 -44.92 -1.77
N ARG A 148 8.65 -44.00 -0.99
CA ARG A 148 9.36 -44.34 0.25
C ARG A 148 8.48 -44.06 1.46
N GLU A 149 8.20 -45.10 2.23
CA GLU A 149 7.72 -44.95 3.60
C GLU A 149 8.90 -44.56 4.50
N PHE A 150 8.70 -43.51 5.32
CA PHE A 150 9.66 -43.02 6.31
C PHE A 150 9.36 -43.61 7.69
#